data_AF-A0A8T3SXN7-F1
#
_entry.id   AF-A0A8T3SXN7-F1
#
_cell.length_a   1.000
_cell.length_b   1.000
_cell.length_c   1.000
_cell.angle_alpha   90.00
_cell.angle_beta   90.00
_cell.angle_gamma   90.00
#
_symmetry.space_group_name_H-M   'P 1'
#
loop_
_entity.id
_entity.type
_entity.pdbx_description
1 polymer ?
#
loop_
_entity_poly.entity_id
_entity_poly.type
_entity_poly.pdbx_seq_one_letter_code
_entity_poly.pdbx_strand_id
1 'polypeptide(L)'
;NLPIEVVAQPTVRDTDGLALSSRNVFLSPAERAIALALPRALAAGAAAHRSGGDPVAVARSALEAERGFTVDYVALADFAVPTLAAAVRVGGTRLIDNIPLS
;
A
#
# COMPACT_ATOMS: atom_id res chain seq x y z
N ASN A 1 8.19 -2.19 31.60
CA ASN A 1 7.02 -2.97 31.12
C ASN A 1 5.75 -2.18 31.36
N LEU A 2 4.94 -2.04 30.32
CA LEU A 2 3.57 -1.57 30.44
C LEU A 2 2.67 -2.82 30.51
N PRO A 3 1.76 -2.97 31.48
CA PRO A 3 0.87 -4.12 31.59
C PRO A 3 -0.30 -3.99 30.60
N ILE A 4 0.01 -3.89 29.31
CA ILE A 4 -0.95 -3.72 28.23
C ILE A 4 -0.76 -4.80 27.17
N GLU A 5 -1.87 -5.21 26.56
CA GLU A 5 -1.88 -6.06 25.37
C GLU A 5 -2.10 -5.17 24.13
N VAL A 6 -1.30 -5.39 23.08
CA VAL A 6 -1.48 -4.71 21.78
C VAL A 6 -2.13 -5.71 20.83
N VAL A 7 -3.39 -5.47 20.49
CA VAL A 7 -4.12 -6.29 19.52
C VAL A 7 -4.08 -5.61 18.16
N ALA A 8 -3.28 -6.16 17.24
CA ALA A 8 -3.28 -5.72 15.85
C ALA A 8 -4.57 -6.18 15.15
N GLN A 9 -5.17 -5.31 14.34
CA GLN A 9 -6.35 -5.62 13.52
C GLN A 9 -6.01 -5.48 12.03
N PRO A 10 -6.60 -6.31 11.16
CA PRO A 10 -6.42 -6.16 9.71
C PRO A 10 -6.85 -4.77 9.22
N THR A 11 -6.15 -4.28 8.19
CA THR A 11 -6.56 -3.05 7.49
C THR A 11 -7.94 -3.25 6.88
N VAL A 12 -8.92 -2.45 7.34
CA VAL A 12 -10.23 -2.39 6.70
C VAL A 12 -10.09 -1.65 5.38
N ARG A 13 -10.66 -2.22 4.32
CA ARG A 13 -10.64 -1.67 2.96
C ARG A 13 -12.06 -1.29 2.55
N ASP A 14 -12.17 -0.27 1.73
CA ASP A 14 -13.40 0.09 1.06
C ASP A 14 -13.76 -0.98 -0.01
N THR A 15 -14.97 -0.88 -0.57
CA THR A 15 -15.48 -1.82 -1.58
C THR A 15 -14.64 -1.88 -2.85
N ASP A 16 -13.87 -0.83 -3.15
CA ASP A 16 -12.93 -0.75 -4.27
C ASP A 16 -11.49 -1.21 -3.93
N GLY A 17 -11.26 -1.62 -2.68
CA GLY A 17 -9.99 -2.14 -2.19
C GLY A 17 -9.03 -1.07 -1.61
N LEU A 18 -9.37 0.22 -1.68
CA LEU A 18 -8.56 1.26 -1.04
C LEU A 18 -8.59 1.10 0.48
N ALA A 19 -7.45 1.20 1.14
CA ALA A 19 -7.40 1.20 2.60
C ALA A 19 -8.23 2.38 3.15
N LEU A 20 -9.11 2.10 4.13
CA LEU A 20 -9.92 3.15 4.74
C LEU A 20 -9.03 4.13 5.50
N SER A 21 -9.21 5.41 5.22
CA SER A 21 -8.45 6.49 5.83
C SER A 21 -9.28 7.77 5.78
N SER A 22 -9.26 8.55 6.87
CA SER A 22 -9.88 9.88 6.89
C SER A 22 -9.30 10.80 5.82
N ARG A 23 -8.08 10.55 5.35
CA ARG A 23 -7.43 11.30 4.27
C ARG A 23 -8.09 11.06 2.91
N ASN A 24 -8.82 9.97 2.72
CA ASN A 24 -9.48 9.68 1.45
C ASN A 24 -10.55 10.73 1.11
N VAL A 25 -11.05 11.48 2.10
CA VAL A 25 -11.99 12.60 1.88
C VAL A 25 -11.38 13.73 1.06
N PHE A 26 -10.06 13.84 1.02
CA PHE A 26 -9.35 14.87 0.25
C PHE A 26 -9.12 14.48 -1.21
N LEU A 27 -9.45 13.24 -1.59
CA LEU A 27 -9.35 12.79 -2.97
C LEU A 27 -10.61 13.21 -3.73
N SER A 28 -10.44 13.91 -4.84
CA SER A 28 -11.49 14.00 -5.85
C SER A 28 -11.83 12.61 -6.41
N PRO A 29 -12.98 12.43 -7.09
CA PRO A 29 -13.32 11.16 -7.71
C PRO A 29 -12.24 10.64 -8.69
N ALA A 30 -11.60 11.54 -9.44
CA ALA A 30 -10.52 11.19 -10.37
C ALA A 30 -9.24 10.75 -9.62
N GLU A 31 -8.85 11.47 -8.57
CA GLU A 31 -7.71 11.10 -7.72
C GLU A 31 -7.97 9.78 -6.98
N ARG A 32 -9.22 9.54 -6.55
CA ARG A 32 -9.59 8.26 -5.93
C ARG A 32 -9.41 7.11 -6.91
N ALA A 33 -9.83 7.26 -8.17
CA ALA A 33 -9.65 6.23 -9.19
C ALA A 33 -8.16 5.91 -9.40
N ILE A 34 -7.29 6.94 -9.41
CA ILE A 34 -5.83 6.77 -9.48
C ILE A 34 -5.31 6.06 -8.23
N ALA A 35 -5.74 6.48 -7.04
CA ALA A 35 -5.31 5.93 -5.75
C ALA A 35 -5.49 4.41 -5.63
N LEU A 36 -6.42 3.81 -6.39
CA LEU A 36 -6.60 2.35 -6.45
C LEU A 36 -5.39 1.60 -7.01
N ALA A 37 -4.45 2.25 -7.69
CA ALA A 37 -3.22 1.55 -8.09
C ALA A 37 -2.33 1.19 -6.90
N LEU A 38 -2.44 1.89 -5.76
CA LEU A 38 -1.67 1.55 -4.55
C LEU A 38 -1.95 0.14 -4.03
N PRO A 39 -3.20 -0.24 -3.69
CA PRO A 39 -3.49 -1.61 -3.25
C PRO A 39 -3.23 -2.64 -4.37
N ARG A 40 -3.43 -2.29 -5.65
CA ARG A 40 -3.15 -3.19 -6.78
C ARG A 40 -1.65 -3.48 -6.92
N ALA A 41 -0.80 -2.46 -6.78
CA ALA A 41 0.65 -2.60 -6.84
C ALA A 41 1.18 -3.45 -5.68
N LEU A 42 0.67 -3.26 -4.47
CA LEU A 42 1.00 -4.11 -3.32
C LEU A 42 0.58 -5.57 -3.54
N ALA A 43 -0.61 -5.80 -4.10
CA ALA A 43 -1.07 -7.15 -4.44
C ALA A 43 -0.19 -7.81 -5.51
N ALA A 44 0.27 -7.05 -6.51
CA ALA A 44 1.21 -7.52 -7.52
C ALA A 44 2.57 -7.87 -6.91
N GLY A 45 3.10 -7.02 -6.02
CA GLY A 45 4.31 -7.31 -5.26
C GLY A 45 4.18 -8.59 -4.42
N ALA A 46 3.05 -8.77 -3.73
CA ALA A 46 2.78 -9.99 -2.98
C ALA A 46 2.72 -11.25 -3.88
N ALA A 47 2.17 -11.14 -5.08
CA ALA A 47 2.18 -12.23 -6.06
C ALA A 47 3.59 -12.54 -6.58
N ALA A 48 4.41 -11.52 -6.81
CA ALA A 48 5.82 -11.70 -7.17
C ALA A 48 6.59 -12.43 -6.07
N HIS A 49 6.39 -12.05 -4.80
CA HIS A 49 7.00 -12.74 -3.67
C HIS A 49 6.65 -14.24 -3.64
N ARG A 50 5.36 -14.58 -3.79
CA ARG A 50 4.90 -15.98 -3.83
C ARG A 50 5.51 -16.81 -4.96
N SER A 51 5.96 -16.16 -6.03
CA SER A 51 6.63 -16.81 -7.16
C SER A 51 8.16 -16.76 -7.10
N GLY A 52 8.73 -16.29 -5.97
CA GLY A 52 10.18 -16.17 -5.77
C GLY A 52 10.82 -14.93 -6.42
N GLY A 53 10.01 -13.99 -6.90
CA GLY A 53 10.46 -12.72 -7.46
C GLY A 53 10.65 -11.61 -6.41
N ASP A 54 11.14 -10.45 -6.86
CA ASP A 54 11.32 -9.26 -6.04
C ASP A 54 10.01 -8.47 -5.87
N PRO A 55 9.36 -8.48 -4.68
CA PRO A 55 8.12 -7.76 -4.45
C PRO A 55 8.27 -6.24 -4.56
N VAL A 56 9.43 -5.68 -4.19
CA VAL A 56 9.68 -4.24 -4.19
C VAL A 56 9.78 -3.74 -5.61
N ALA A 57 10.56 -4.43 -6.45
CA ALA A 57 10.71 -4.06 -7.86
C ALA A 57 9.37 -4.10 -8.60
N VAL A 58 8.56 -5.15 -8.40
CA VAL A 58 7.24 -5.28 -9.06
C VAL A 58 6.27 -4.21 -8.60
N ALA A 59 6.12 -3.99 -7.29
CA ALA A 59 5.19 -2.99 -6.79
C ALA A 59 5.63 -1.56 -7.18
N ARG A 60 6.92 -1.26 -7.14
CA ARG A 60 7.46 0.03 -7.61
C ARG A 60 7.15 0.26 -9.08
N SER A 61 7.45 -0.71 -9.94
CA SER A 61 7.19 -0.58 -11.38
C SER A 61 5.70 -0.38 -11.68
N ALA A 62 4.81 -1.08 -10.97
CA ALA A 62 3.37 -0.92 -11.12
C ALA A 62 2.89 0.48 -10.71
N LEU A 63 3.44 1.07 -9.65
CA LEU A 63 3.12 2.44 -9.23
C LEU A 63 3.67 3.49 -10.20
N GLU A 64 4.91 3.33 -10.64
CA GLU A 64 5.58 4.27 -11.54
C GLU A 64 4.98 4.25 -12.97
N ALA A 65 4.34 3.16 -13.37
CA ALA A 65 3.60 3.06 -14.63
C ALA A 65 2.27 3.83 -14.62
N GLU A 66 1.70 4.09 -13.45
CA GLU A 66 0.43 4.81 -13.31
C GLU A 66 0.66 6.33 -13.29
N ARG A 67 -0.16 7.08 -14.04
CA ARG A 67 0.00 8.53 -14.10
C ARG A 67 -0.72 9.20 -12.91
N GLY A 68 -0.13 10.27 -12.40
CA GLY A 68 -0.73 11.04 -11.29
C GLY A 68 -0.32 10.56 -9.91
N PHE A 69 0.66 9.64 -9.82
CA PHE A 69 1.37 9.34 -8.58
C PHE A 69 2.70 10.08 -8.49
N THR A 70 3.04 10.47 -7.27
CA THR A 70 4.44 10.61 -6.85
C THR A 70 4.72 9.51 -5.83
N VAL A 71 5.65 8.61 -6.14
CA VAL A 71 6.05 7.54 -5.22
C VAL A 71 7.06 8.09 -4.21
N ASP A 72 6.70 8.11 -2.93
CA ASP A 72 7.63 8.46 -1.86
C ASP A 72 8.56 7.28 -1.55
N TYR A 73 7.98 6.08 -1.38
CA TYR A 73 8.75 4.85 -1.24
C TYR A 73 7.93 3.59 -1.56
N VAL A 74 8.66 2.53 -1.89
CA VAL A 74 8.24 1.13 -1.78
C VAL A 74 9.39 0.41 -1.10
N ALA A 75 9.10 -0.33 -0.02
CA ALA A 75 10.11 -0.99 0.79
C ALA A 75 9.58 -2.30 1.38
N LEU A 76 10.48 -3.25 1.58
CA LEU A 76 10.22 -4.47 2.32
C LEU A 76 10.71 -4.28 3.76
N ALA A 77 9.79 -4.34 4.72
CA ALA A 77 10.10 -4.27 6.14
C ALA A 77 10.36 -5.68 6.69
N ASP A 78 11.49 -5.82 7.40
CA ASP A 78 11.93 -7.07 8.01
C ASP A 78 11.29 -7.24 9.41
N PHE A 79 10.02 -7.65 9.40
CA PHE A 79 9.29 -8.07 10.59
C PHE A 79 9.20 -9.61 10.64
N ALA A 80 8.70 -10.15 11.75
CA ALA A 80 8.44 -11.59 11.88
C ALA A 80 7.60 -12.16 10.72
N VAL A 81 6.68 -11.35 10.17
CA VAL A 81 6.09 -11.57 8.85
C VAL A 81 6.57 -10.42 7.94
N PRO A 82 7.42 -10.69 6.93
CA PRO A 82 7.92 -9.65 6.04
C PRO A 82 6.76 -8.82 5.47
N THR A 83 6.89 -7.50 5.43
CA THR A 83 5.76 -6.64 5.06
C THR A 83 6.18 -5.68 3.96
N LEU A 84 5.49 -5.75 2.82
CA LEU A 84 5.68 -4.80 1.73
C LEU A 84 4.87 -3.54 2.05
N ALA A 85 5.55 -2.39 2.14
CA ALA A 85 4.94 -1.11 2.45
C ALA A 85 5.21 -0.10 1.34
N ALA A 86 4.24 0.77 1.10
CA ALA A 86 4.36 1.84 0.13
C ALA A 86 3.72 3.14 0.62
N ALA A 87 4.30 4.24 0.18
CA ALA A 87 3.74 5.57 0.34
C ALA A 87 3.76 6.32 -0.98
N VAL A 88 2.65 6.98 -1.30
CA VAL A 88 2.46 7.71 -2.54
C VAL A 88 1.71 9.00 -2.30
N ARG A 89 1.81 9.94 -3.23
CA ARG A 89 0.99 11.15 -3.28
C ARG A 89 0.12 11.12 -4.52
N VAL A 90 -1.15 11.46 -4.35
CA VAL A 90 -2.11 11.70 -5.43
C VAL A 90 -2.62 13.11 -5.25
N GLY A 91 -2.31 13.99 -6.20
CA GLY A 91 -2.48 15.42 -6.01
C GLY A 91 -1.76 15.92 -4.75
N GLY A 92 -2.49 16.57 -3.85
CA GLY A 92 -1.97 17.04 -2.56
C GLY A 92 -1.99 15.99 -1.44
N THR A 93 -2.64 14.84 -1.65
CA THR A 93 -2.94 13.88 -0.58
C THR A 93 -1.90 12.77 -0.54
N ARG A 94 -1.30 12.55 0.63
CA ARG A 94 -0.37 11.45 0.88
C ARG A 94 -1.09 10.22 1.43
N LEU A 95 -0.95 9.10 0.74
CA LEU A 95 -1.53 7.80 1.10
C LEU A 95 -0.42 6.83 1.49
N ILE A 96 -0.72 5.94 2.42
CA ILE A 96 0.13 4.83 2.83
C ILE A 96 -0.69 3.55 2.83
N ASP A 97 -0.06 2.45 2.47
CA ASP A 97 -0.65 1.13 2.57
C ASP A 97 0.47 0.08 2.70
N ASN A 98 0.13 -1.10 3.21
CA ASN A 98 1.05 -2.21 3.36
C ASN A 98 0.33 -3.56 3.24
N ILE A 99 1.08 -4.60 2.93
CA ILE A 99 0.60 -5.98 2.91
C ILE A 99 1.65 -6.93 3.51
N PRO A 100 1.29 -7.75 4.51
CA PRO A 100 2.13 -8.86 4.97
C PRO A 100 2.35 -9.88 3.85
N LEU A 101 3.58 -10.36 3.73
CA LEU A 101 4.01 -11.38 2.77
C LEU A 101 4.14 -12.72 3.49
N SER A 102 2.99 -13.34 3.75
CA SER A 102 2.89 -14.73 4.24
C SER A 102 2.95 -15.75 3.11
#